data_AF-A0A0K8QAM8-F1
#
_entry.id   AF-A0A0K8QAM8-F1
#
_cell.length_a   1.000
_cell.length_b   1.000
_cell.length_c   1.000
_cell.angle_alpha   90.00
_cell.angle_beta   90.00
_cell.angle_gamma   90.00
#
_symmetry.space_group_name_H-M   'P 1'
#
loop_
_entity.id
_entity.type
_entity.pdbx_description
1 polymer ?
#
loop_
_entity_poly.entity_id
_entity_poly.type
_entity_poly.pdbx_seq_one_letter_code
_entity_poly.pdbx_strand_id
1 'polypeptide(L)'
;MVWILRSSILQLPYEIQEAAMVDGASTWEVLRRIIWPLLVPSVATAAVLTIVLSWNEFLFALSLTRSGAKTAPVGLQQFTGMYGTDWGNITAAATLIVAPILVLMVVLRRQMVAGLTFGAVK
;
A
#
# COMPACT_ATOMS: atom_id res chain seq x y z
N MET A 1 4.90 -2.26 7.02
CA MET A 1 4.00 -1.10 7.23
C MET A 1 4.22 -0.42 8.57
N VAL A 2 4.19 -1.15 9.69
CA VAL A 2 4.45 -0.59 11.03
C VAL A 2 5.75 0.21 11.11
N TRP A 3 6.84 -0.29 10.51
CA TRP A 3 8.13 0.43 10.48
C TRP A 3 8.09 1.77 9.74
N ILE A 4 7.35 1.85 8.63
CA ILE A 4 7.18 3.10 7.85
C ILE A 4 6.47 4.12 8.73
N LEU A 5 5.33 3.75 9.29
CA LEU A 5 4.56 4.63 10.17
C LEU A 5 5.35 5.04 11.41
N ARG A 6 6.06 4.10 12.04
CA ARG A 6 6.93 4.40 13.20
C ARG A 6 8.00 5.42 12.84
N SER A 7 8.68 5.25 11.71
CA SER A 7 9.72 6.18 11.28
C SER A 7 9.18 7.60 11.05
N SER A 8 7.98 7.72 10.47
CA SER A 8 7.35 9.03 10.25
C SER A 8 6.85 9.67 11.53
N ILE A 9 6.31 8.90 12.48
CA ILE A 9 5.90 9.41 13.78
C ILE A 9 7.11 9.97 14.55
N LEU A 10 8.24 9.27 14.51
CA LEU A 10 9.47 9.70 15.20
C LEU A 10 10.11 10.95 14.59
N GLN A 11 9.75 11.31 13.37
CA GLN A 11 10.21 12.55 12.72
C GLN A 11 9.33 13.76 13.06
N LEU A 12 8.18 13.55 13.72
CA LEU A 12 7.31 14.66 14.10
C LEU A 12 7.99 15.47 15.22
N PRO A 13 8.19 16.79 15.03
CA PRO A 13 8.73 17.66 16.07
C PRO A 13 7.79 17.67 17.28
N TYR A 14 8.34 17.33 18.45
CA TYR A 14 7.57 17.26 19.68
C TYR A 14 7.12 18.65 20.13
N GLU A 15 7.88 19.70 19.78
CA GLU A 15 7.59 21.08 20.20
C GLU A 15 6.24 21.59 19.66
N ILE A 16 5.81 21.13 18.47
CA ILE A 16 4.53 21.53 17.88
C ILE A 16 3.35 20.98 18.70
N GLN A 17 3.52 19.80 19.29
CA GLN A 17 2.49 19.19 20.14
C GLN A 17 2.41 19.90 21.48
N GLU A 18 3.56 20.20 22.09
CA GLU A 18 3.63 20.96 23.35
C GLU A 18 3.03 22.36 23.19
N ALA A 19 3.36 23.07 22.12
CA ALA A 19 2.80 24.40 21.84
C ALA A 19 1.26 24.34 21.75
N ALA A 20 0.71 23.38 21.01
CA ALA A 20 -0.74 23.22 20.88
C ALA A 20 -1.41 22.87 22.23
N MET A 21 -0.74 22.08 23.08
CA MET A 21 -1.25 21.76 24.42
C MET A 21 -1.20 22.95 25.37
N VAL A 22 -0.16 23.80 25.28
CA VAL A 22 -0.07 25.07 26.01
C VAL A 22 -1.18 26.05 25.58
N ASP A 23 -1.53 26.04 24.30
CA ASP A 23 -2.66 26.81 23.75
C ASP A 23 -4.05 26.23 24.14
N GLY A 24 -4.08 25.17 24.96
CA GLY A 24 -5.30 24.57 25.48
C GLY A 24 -5.95 23.51 24.59
N ALA A 25 -5.27 23.07 23.52
CA ALA A 25 -5.79 21.98 22.69
C ALA A 25 -5.78 20.66 23.46
N SER A 26 -6.88 19.93 23.39
CA SER A 26 -6.97 18.57 23.93
C SER A 26 -6.08 17.60 23.13
N THR A 27 -5.66 16.50 23.75
CA THR A 27 -4.85 15.46 23.08
C THR A 27 -5.52 14.93 21.81
N TRP A 28 -6.86 14.84 21.80
CA TRP A 28 -7.62 14.42 20.64
C TRP A 28 -7.58 15.44 19.49
N GLU A 29 -7.60 16.73 19.81
CA GLU A 29 -7.46 17.80 18.81
C GLU A 29 -6.06 17.82 18.21
N VAL A 30 -5.02 17.68 19.03
CA VAL A 30 -3.63 17.57 18.56
C VAL A 30 -3.48 16.36 17.63
N LEU A 31 -4.03 15.20 18.01
CA LEU A 31 -3.98 14.00 17.17
C LEU A 31 -4.66 14.23 15.82
N ARG A 32 -5.88 14.75 15.80
CA ARG A 32 -6.68 14.85 14.57
C ARG A 32 -6.27 16.01 13.67
N ARG A 33 -5.87 17.15 14.24
CA ARG A 33 -5.60 18.37 13.47
C ARG A 33 -4.12 18.57 13.14
N ILE A 34 -3.21 17.98 13.91
CA ILE A 34 -1.76 18.17 13.72
C ILE A 34 -1.12 16.86 13.28
N ILE A 35 -1.20 15.82 14.11
CA ILE A 35 -0.49 14.56 13.86
C ILE A 35 -1.05 13.86 12.62
N TRP A 36 -2.38 13.72 12.52
CA TRP A 36 -3.01 12.96 11.44
C TRP A 36 -2.69 13.51 10.04
N PRO A 37 -2.87 14.81 9.73
CA PRO A 37 -2.52 15.36 8.42
C PRO A 37 -1.05 15.18 8.05
N LEU A 38 -0.14 15.26 9.04
CA LEU A 38 1.29 15.04 8.82
C LEU A 38 1.63 13.57 8.53
N LEU A 39 0.84 12.63 9.06
CA LEU A 39 1.01 11.19 8.80
C LEU A 39 0.35 10.72 7.50
N VAL A 40 -0.59 11.47 6.91
CA VAL A 40 -1.32 11.08 5.68
C VAL A 40 -0.38 10.62 4.54
N PRO A 41 0.72 11.31 4.21
CA PRO A 41 1.63 10.86 3.14
C PRO A 41 2.29 9.50 3.42
N SER A 42 2.65 9.26 4.68
CA SER A 42 3.27 8.00 5.11
C SER A 42 2.26 6.86 5.16
N VAL A 43 1.03 7.14 5.58
CA VAL A 43 -0.09 6.19 5.53
C VAL A 43 -0.41 5.82 4.09
N ALA A 44 -0.44 6.80 3.17
CA ALA A 44 -0.64 6.54 1.75
C ALA A 44 0.46 5.62 1.20
N THR A 45 1.73 5.89 1.51
CA THR A 45 2.86 5.04 1.11
C THR A 45 2.70 3.60 1.63
N ALA A 46 2.36 3.44 2.92
CA ALA A 46 2.13 2.13 3.51
C ALA A 46 0.93 1.40 2.87
N ALA A 47 -0.15 2.11 2.56
CA ALA A 47 -1.33 1.55 1.90
C ALA A 47 -0.99 1.04 0.50
N VAL A 48 -0.22 1.81 -0.29
CA VAL A 48 0.22 1.39 -1.64
C VAL A 48 1.05 0.13 -1.59
N LEU A 49 2.07 0.08 -0.72
CA LEU A 49 2.90 -1.11 -0.59
C LEU A 49 2.07 -2.31 -0.12
N THR A 50 1.09 -2.10 0.77
CA THR A 50 0.17 -3.16 1.19
C THR A 50 -0.64 -3.70 0.02
N ILE A 51 -1.23 -2.82 -0.79
CA ILE A 51 -2.00 -3.22 -1.98
C ILE A 51 -1.13 -4.01 -2.94
N VAL A 52 0.09 -3.54 -3.23
CA VAL A 52 1.01 -4.24 -4.14
C VAL A 52 1.35 -5.63 -3.60
N LEU A 53 1.69 -5.74 -2.32
CA LEU A 53 2.04 -7.03 -1.72
C LEU A 53 0.84 -7.99 -1.67
N SER A 54 -0.34 -7.50 -1.29
CA SER A 54 -1.56 -8.30 -1.24
C SER A 54 -2.06 -8.71 -2.63
N TRP A 55 -1.87 -7.86 -3.65
CA TRP A 55 -2.26 -8.15 -5.03
C TRP A 55 -1.38 -9.25 -5.66
N ASN A 56 -0.10 -9.30 -5.30
CA ASN A 56 0.84 -10.33 -5.74
C ASN A 56 0.80 -11.59 -4.88
N GLU A 57 -0.01 -11.61 -3.81
CA GLU A 57 -0.08 -12.75 -2.92
C GLU A 57 -0.71 -13.94 -3.66
N PHE A 58 0.05 -15.03 -3.76
CA PHE A 58 -0.31 -16.22 -4.50
C PHE A 58 -0.52 -17.44 -3.61
N LEU A 59 0.33 -17.66 -2.61
CA LEU A 59 0.37 -18.92 -1.84
C LEU A 59 -0.80 -19.03 -0.86
N PHE A 60 -1.10 -17.96 -0.12
CA PHE A 60 -2.26 -17.93 0.77
C PHE A 60 -3.55 -17.97 -0.04
N ALA A 61 -3.65 -17.22 -1.13
CA ALA A 61 -4.81 -17.24 -2.01
C ALA A 61 -5.04 -18.64 -2.61
N LEU A 62 -4.00 -19.32 -3.09
CA LEU A 62 -4.11 -20.69 -3.60
C LEU A 62 -4.60 -21.66 -2.53
N SER A 63 -4.12 -21.50 -1.30
CA SER A 63 -4.43 -22.40 -0.19
C SER A 63 -5.81 -22.17 0.42
N LEU A 64 -6.27 -20.92 0.46
CA LEU A 64 -7.48 -20.52 1.20
C LEU A 64 -8.71 -20.31 0.31
N THR A 65 -8.54 -20.14 -1.00
CA THR A 65 -9.66 -19.83 -1.91
C THR A 65 -10.17 -21.05 -2.69
N ARG A 66 -11.46 -21.04 -3.03
CA ARG A 66 -12.12 -22.03 -3.90
C ARG A 66 -12.78 -21.33 -5.10
N SER A 67 -13.44 -22.08 -5.98
CA SER A 67 -13.91 -21.64 -7.31
C SER A 67 -14.64 -20.29 -7.36
N GLY A 68 -15.33 -19.85 -6.31
CA GLY A 68 -16.02 -18.55 -6.26
C GLY A 68 -15.21 -17.37 -5.71
N ALA A 69 -13.98 -17.60 -5.22
CA ALA A 69 -13.19 -16.59 -4.51
C ALA A 69 -11.71 -16.54 -4.95
N LYS A 70 -11.39 -17.15 -6.10
CA LYS A 70 -10.00 -17.17 -6.60
C LYS A 70 -9.54 -15.75 -6.92
N THR A 71 -8.34 -15.42 -6.46
CA THR A 71 -7.68 -14.16 -6.83
C THR A 71 -7.13 -14.24 -8.25
N ALA A 72 -6.85 -13.08 -8.85
CA ALA A 72 -6.29 -12.97 -10.19
C ALA A 72 -5.06 -13.88 -10.43
N PRO A 73 -4.04 -13.89 -9.54
CA PRO A 73 -2.88 -14.78 -9.70
C PRO A 73 -3.23 -16.27 -9.66
N VAL A 74 -4.20 -16.67 -8.84
CA VAL A 74 -4.65 -18.07 -8.74
C VAL A 74 -5.48 -18.47 -9.96
N GLY A 75 -6.25 -17.55 -10.53
CA GLY A 75 -7.02 -17.75 -11.76
C GLY A 75 -6.15 -18.14 -12.95
N LEU A 76 -4.91 -17.62 -13.04
CA LEU A 76 -3.98 -17.96 -14.12
C LEU A 76 -3.65 -19.45 -14.21
N GLN A 77 -3.66 -20.19 -13.10
CA GLN A 77 -3.42 -21.63 -13.12
C GLN A 77 -4.51 -22.42 -13.82
N GLN A 78 -5.69 -21.83 -14.07
CA GLN A 78 -6.76 -22.52 -14.80
C GLN A 78 -6.43 -22.70 -16.29
N PHE A 79 -5.50 -21.92 -16.82
CA PHE A 79 -5.04 -22.01 -18.22
C PHE A 79 -3.89 -23.02 -18.42
N THR A 80 -3.41 -23.63 -17.34
CA THR A 80 -2.48 -24.75 -17.36
C THR A 80 -3.24 -26.03 -16.99
N GLY A 81 -3.38 -26.96 -17.94
CA GLY A 81 -4.17 -28.17 -17.73
C GLY A 81 -3.55 -29.41 -18.37
N MET A 82 -4.27 -30.53 -18.29
CA MET A 82 -3.80 -31.85 -18.76
C MET A 82 -3.54 -31.90 -20.28
N TYR A 83 -4.16 -31.00 -21.05
CA TYR A 83 -4.08 -30.94 -22.51
C TYR A 83 -3.02 -29.95 -23.03
N GLY A 84 -2.24 -29.35 -22.14
CA GLY A 84 -1.22 -28.36 -22.47
C GLY A 84 -1.47 -26.99 -21.86
N THR A 85 -0.55 -26.07 -22.15
CA THR A 85 -0.56 -24.71 -21.63
C THR A 85 -1.10 -23.76 -22.69
N ASP A 86 -2.18 -23.04 -22.38
CA ASP A 86 -2.70 -21.99 -23.25
C ASP A 86 -1.95 -20.68 -23.02
N TRP A 87 -0.81 -20.54 -23.71
CA TRP A 87 0.03 -19.35 -23.61
C TRP A 87 -0.67 -18.06 -24.06
N GLY A 88 -1.64 -18.16 -24.98
CA GLY A 88 -2.40 -17.01 -25.47
C GLY A 88 -3.28 -16.42 -24.37
N ASN A 89 -4.08 -17.27 -23.72
CA ASN A 89 -4.94 -16.83 -22.62
C ASN A 89 -4.15 -16.42 -21.37
N ILE A 90 -3.04 -17.09 -21.06
CA ILE A 90 -2.15 -16.71 -19.94
C ILE A 90 -1.57 -15.32 -20.14
N THR A 91 -1.05 -15.01 -21.33
CA THR A 91 -0.42 -13.71 -21.61
C THR A 91 -1.44 -12.56 -21.62
N ALA A 92 -2.63 -12.79 -22.19
CA ALA A 92 -3.73 -11.83 -22.16
C ALA A 92 -4.19 -11.55 -20.72
N ALA A 93 -4.43 -12.59 -19.92
CA ALA A 93 -4.83 -12.44 -18.53
C ALA A 93 -3.72 -11.79 -17.68
N ALA A 94 -2.46 -12.16 -17.86
CA ALA A 94 -1.33 -11.55 -17.16
C ALA A 94 -1.23 -10.05 -17.43
N THR A 95 -1.45 -9.62 -18.67
CA THR A 95 -1.46 -8.20 -19.05
C THR A 95 -2.56 -7.43 -18.30
N LEU A 96 -3.77 -8.00 -18.22
CA LEU A 96 -4.88 -7.42 -17.45
C LEU A 96 -4.60 -7.39 -15.95
N ILE A 97 -3.90 -8.38 -15.40
CA ILE A 97 -3.54 -8.43 -13.97
C ILE A 97 -2.50 -7.36 -13.61
N VAL A 98 -1.58 -7.05 -14.53
CA VAL A 98 -0.54 -6.02 -14.33
C VAL A 98 -1.10 -4.60 -14.48
N ALA A 99 -2.11 -4.39 -15.33
CA ALA A 99 -2.64 -3.06 -15.65
C ALA A 99 -3.09 -2.23 -14.41
N PRO A 100 -3.85 -2.77 -13.43
CA PRO A 100 -4.23 -2.03 -12.22
C PRO A 100 -3.04 -1.52 -11.41
N ILE A 101 -1.97 -2.32 -11.30
CA ILE A 101 -0.76 -1.93 -10.57
C ILE A 101 -0.06 -0.77 -11.29
N LEU A 102 0.01 -0.83 -12.62
CA LEU A 102 0.59 0.26 -13.43
C LEU A 102 -0.20 1.56 -13.26
N VAL A 103 -1.53 1.49 -13.30
CA VAL A 103 -2.40 2.65 -13.06
C VAL A 103 -2.16 3.22 -11.66
N LEU A 104 -2.15 2.36 -10.64
CA LEU A 104 -1.88 2.75 -9.25
C LEU A 104 -0.52 3.46 -9.13
N MET A 105 0.52 2.90 -9.75
CA MET A 105 1.87 3.47 -9.76
C MET A 105 1.91 4.85 -10.42
N VAL A 106 1.24 5.02 -11.56
CA VAL A 106 1.18 6.31 -12.28
C VAL A 106 0.49 7.38 -11.44
N VAL A 107 -0.61 7.05 -10.76
CA VAL A 107 -1.35 7.98 -9.91
C VAL A 107 -0.52 8.37 -8.67
N LEU A 108 0.19 7.41 -8.08
CA LEU A 108 0.85 7.61 -6.78
C LEU A 108 2.32 8.00 -6.86
N ARG A 109 2.91 8.05 -8.07
CA ARG A 109 4.32 8.42 -8.28
C ARG A 109 4.72 9.72 -7.57
N ARG A 110 3.84 10.72 -7.54
CA ARG A 110 4.12 12.02 -6.88
C ARG A 110 4.18 11.91 -5.34
N GLN A 111 3.36 11.04 -4.75
CA GLN A 111 3.31 10.85 -3.29
C GLN A 111 4.47 9.98 -2.78
N MET A 112 4.89 8.98 -3.57
CA MET A 112 6.03 8.13 -3.23
C MET A 112 7.36 8.91 -3.23
N VAL A 113 7.55 9.86 -4.16
CA VAL A 113 8.73 10.73 -4.16
C VAL A 113 8.79 11.58 -2.90
N ALA A 114 7.66 12.18 -2.49
CA ALA A 114 7.58 12.97 -1.26
C ALA A 114 7.86 12.12 0.00
N GLY A 115 7.28 10.92 0.10
CA GLY A 115 7.47 10.02 1.24
C GLY A 115 8.91 9.51 1.40
N LEU A 116 9.63 9.29 0.30
CA LEU A 116 11.04 8.90 0.31
C LEU A 116 11.97 10.06 0.70
N THR A 117 11.64 11.30 0.32
CA THR A 117 12.46 12.48 0.65
C THR A 117 12.37 12.90 2.10
N PHE A 118 11.22 12.75 2.78
CA PHE A 118 11.11 13.04 4.22
C PHE A 118 11.95 12.07 5.09
N GLY A 119 12.19 10.85 4.62
CA GLY A 119 13.09 9.90 5.29
C GLY A 119 14.59 10.11 5.02
N ALA A 120 14.93 10.95 4.03
CA ALA A 120 16.30 11.13 3.55
C ALA A 120 16.97 12.42 4.06
N VAL A 121 16.22 13.35 4.65
CA VAL A 121 16.80 14.55 5.26
C VAL A 121 17.08 14.25 6.73
N LYS A 122 18.36 14.07 7.01
CA LYS A 122 18.96 13.95 8.34
C LYS A 122 19.66 15.26 8.67
#